data_AF-A0A060R8J4-F1
#
_entry.id   AF-A0A060R8J4-F1
#
_cell.length_a   1.000
_cell.length_b   1.000
_cell.length_c   1.000
_cell.angle_alpha   90.00
_cell.angle_beta   90.00
_cell.angle_gamma   90.00
#
_symmetry.space_group_name_H-M   'P 1'
#
loop_
_entity.id
_entity.type
_entity.pdbx_description
1 polymer ?
#
loop_
_entity_poly.entity_id
_entity_poly.type
_entity_poly.pdbx_seq_one_letter_code
_entity_poly.pdbx_strand_id
1 'polypeptide(L)'
;MAIGWDMLCAEEVLKLKTKYPDIVLIAAIPFMGQELMYSPKDKQRYKRIYEAADHLEFITDRGYDKDAYHKRNDWMIANSSELIAYDSGKPRSGTASTVRKALKAGLEVLNMFDELHGYFITTHHAKRYLQNFPHVTSFRYGREGVIFEGDNQPFPVNFEQISNVRQDGAFLKFELNNGVKYVASLTSDTCLINVSNVCAV
;
A
#
# COMPACT_ATOMS: atom_id res chain seq x y z
N MET A 1 -10.30 -4.90 15.49
CA MET A 1 -9.19 -3.97 15.27
C MET A 1 -7.98 -4.53 15.99
N ALA A 2 -7.15 -5.28 15.27
CA ALA A 2 -5.88 -5.82 15.75
C ALA A 2 -4.70 -4.94 15.30
N ILE A 3 -3.50 -5.16 15.87
CA ILE A 3 -2.28 -4.49 15.39
C ILE A 3 -1.99 -4.87 13.92
N GLY A 4 -1.48 -3.92 13.14
CA GLY A 4 -1.02 -4.15 11.77
C GLY A 4 -2.04 -3.69 10.74
N TRP A 5 -2.48 -4.61 9.87
CA TRP A 5 -3.36 -4.31 8.74
C TRP A 5 -4.64 -3.59 9.16
N ASP A 6 -5.35 -4.07 10.18
CA ASP A 6 -6.58 -3.42 10.63
C ASP A 6 -6.38 -1.96 11.05
N MET A 7 -5.32 -1.66 11.82
CA MET A 7 -5.03 -0.28 12.23
C MET A 7 -4.57 0.59 11.06
N LEU A 8 -3.83 0.03 10.09
CA LEU A 8 -3.45 0.74 8.87
C LEU A 8 -4.70 1.11 8.05
N CYS A 9 -5.62 0.17 7.83
CA CYS A 9 -6.87 0.44 7.14
C CYS A 9 -7.70 1.50 7.87
N ALA A 10 -7.82 1.41 9.20
CA ALA A 10 -8.56 2.39 9.98
C ALA A 10 -7.94 3.80 9.91
N GLU A 11 -6.62 3.91 9.96
CA GLU A 11 -5.90 5.19 9.77
C GLU A 11 -6.18 5.79 8.37
N GLU A 12 -6.21 4.98 7.31
CA GLU A 12 -6.55 5.45 5.96
C GLU A 12 -8.02 5.84 5.82
N VAL A 13 -8.95 5.09 6.43
CA VAL A 13 -10.38 5.44 6.47
C VAL A 13 -10.58 6.81 7.14
N LEU A 14 -9.89 7.08 8.26
CA LEU A 14 -9.96 8.38 8.94
C LEU A 14 -9.43 9.52 8.06
N LYS A 15 -8.36 9.29 7.27
CA LYS A 15 -7.88 10.29 6.30
C LYS A 15 -8.91 10.54 5.21
N LEU A 16 -9.47 9.48 4.63
CA LEU A 16 -10.48 9.60 3.57
C LEU A 16 -11.74 10.33 4.04
N LYS A 17 -12.15 10.11 5.29
CA LYS A 17 -13.29 10.79 5.92
C LYS A 17 -13.15 12.32 5.93
N THR A 18 -11.93 12.87 5.95
CA THR A 18 -11.72 14.33 5.84
C THR A 18 -12.17 14.90 4.49
N LYS A 19 -12.19 14.06 3.44
CA LYS A 19 -12.62 14.41 2.08
C LYS A 19 -14.04 13.93 1.79
N TYR A 20 -14.45 12.82 2.38
CA TYR A 20 -15.76 12.17 2.18
C TYR A 20 -16.43 11.94 3.54
N PRO A 21 -17.16 12.94 4.08
CA PRO A 21 -17.70 12.92 5.45
C PRO A 21 -18.78 11.86 5.71
N ASP A 22 -19.34 11.28 4.66
CA ASP A 22 -20.32 10.18 4.66
C ASP A 22 -19.69 8.82 5.03
N ILE A 23 -18.36 8.71 5.00
CA ILE A 23 -17.65 7.52 5.45
C ILE A 23 -17.80 7.35 6.97
N VAL A 24 -18.14 6.13 7.39
CA VAL A 24 -18.27 5.72 8.79
C VAL A 24 -17.22 4.66 9.12
N LEU A 25 -16.47 4.85 10.20
CA LEU A 25 -15.52 3.88 10.72
C LEU A 25 -16.16 3.08 11.87
N ILE A 26 -16.39 1.78 11.63
CA ILE A 26 -16.79 0.82 12.66
C ILE A 26 -15.58 -0.02 13.08
N ALA A 27 -15.16 0.10 14.33
CA ALA A 27 -14.07 -0.70 14.88
C ALA A 27 -14.62 -1.94 15.60
N ALA A 28 -14.56 -3.10 14.94
CA ALA A 28 -14.90 -4.39 15.56
C ALA A 28 -13.80 -4.86 16.53
N ILE A 29 -14.00 -4.68 17.83
CA ILE A 29 -13.06 -4.98 18.91
C ILE A 29 -13.34 -6.38 19.46
N PRO A 30 -12.38 -7.33 19.43
CA PRO A 30 -12.61 -8.69 19.87
C PRO A 30 -13.00 -8.79 21.36
N PHE A 31 -12.37 -8.00 22.24
CA PHE A 31 -12.68 -7.92 23.67
C PHE A 31 -12.16 -6.61 24.28
N MET A 32 -12.75 -6.20 25.40
CA MET A 32 -12.31 -5.04 26.18
C MET A 32 -10.88 -5.23 26.71
N GLY A 33 -10.03 -4.21 26.57
CA GLY A 33 -8.65 -4.23 27.06
C GLY A 33 -7.67 -5.00 26.18
N GLN A 34 -8.03 -5.36 24.94
CA GLN A 34 -7.10 -6.02 24.00
C GLN A 34 -5.79 -5.24 23.80
N GLU A 35 -5.85 -3.91 23.88
CA GLU A 35 -4.73 -3.01 23.70
C GLU A 35 -3.75 -3.05 24.86
N LEU A 36 -4.12 -3.58 26.02
CA LEU A 36 -3.21 -3.70 27.17
C LEU A 36 -1.97 -4.53 26.84
N MET A 37 -2.09 -5.46 25.90
CA MET A 37 -0.99 -6.32 25.41
C MET A 37 -0.12 -5.64 24.35
N TYR A 38 -0.47 -4.44 23.88
CA TYR A 38 0.22 -3.78 22.78
C TYR A 38 1.46 -3.01 23.25
N SER A 39 2.39 -2.78 22.33
CA SER A 39 3.53 -1.89 22.56
C SER A 39 3.05 -0.46 22.88
N PRO A 40 3.82 0.38 23.59
CA PRO A 40 3.42 1.76 23.87
C PRO A 40 3.07 2.56 22.60
N LYS A 41 3.83 2.34 21.51
CA LYS A 41 3.57 2.95 20.21
C LYS A 41 2.22 2.50 19.63
N ASP A 42 1.94 1.21 19.66
CA ASP A 42 0.69 0.67 19.11
C ASP A 42 -0.51 1.01 20.00
N LYS A 43 -0.35 1.12 21.32
CA LYS A 43 -1.37 1.66 22.23
C LYS A 43 -1.76 3.08 21.85
N GLN A 44 -0.80 3.93 21.52
CA GLN A 44 -1.08 5.30 21.10
C GLN A 44 -1.80 5.35 19.74
N ARG A 45 -1.40 4.50 18.78
CA ARG A 45 -2.10 4.36 17.49
C ARG A 45 -3.54 3.88 17.70
N TYR A 46 -3.70 2.80 18.44
CA TYR A 46 -4.99 2.23 18.80
C TYR A 46 -5.90 3.26 19.46
N LYS A 47 -5.41 3.99 20.48
CA LYS A 47 -6.17 5.01 21.20
C LYS A 47 -6.70 6.10 20.26
N ARG A 48 -5.85 6.61 19.35
CA ARG A 48 -6.27 7.62 18.37
C ARG A 48 -7.39 7.11 17.46
N ILE A 49 -7.30 5.87 17.00
CA ILE A 49 -8.33 5.27 16.16
C ILE A 49 -9.61 5.02 16.98
N TYR A 50 -9.47 4.51 18.20
CA TYR A 50 -10.56 4.23 19.12
C TYR A 50 -11.39 5.49 19.44
N GLU A 51 -10.72 6.62 19.71
CA GLU A 51 -11.38 7.90 20.00
C GLU A 51 -12.02 8.54 18.75
N ALA A 52 -11.53 8.22 17.55
CA ALA A 52 -12.01 8.79 16.30
C ALA A 52 -13.01 7.90 15.54
N ALA A 53 -13.20 6.65 15.96
CA ALA A 53 -14.16 5.74 15.33
C ALA A 53 -15.60 6.19 15.63
N ASP A 54 -16.48 6.05 14.64
CA ASP A 54 -17.89 6.42 14.78
C ASP A 54 -18.67 5.37 15.60
N HIS A 55 -18.26 4.10 15.53
CA HIS A 55 -18.83 3.03 16.32
C HIS A 55 -17.76 2.03 16.78
N LEU A 56 -17.92 1.57 18.01
CA LEU A 56 -17.07 0.56 18.64
C LEU A 56 -17.91 -0.68 18.91
N GLU A 57 -17.68 -1.74 18.14
CA GLU A 57 -18.41 -2.99 18.29
C GLU A 57 -17.57 -3.97 19.12
N PHE A 58 -17.96 -4.24 20.36
CA PHE A 58 -17.29 -5.24 21.20
C PHE A 58 -17.92 -6.61 20.98
N ILE A 59 -17.13 -7.57 20.49
CA ILE A 59 -17.64 -8.89 20.07
C ILE A 59 -17.79 -9.87 21.23
N THR A 60 -17.05 -9.65 22.32
CA THR A 60 -17.16 -10.47 23.53
C THR A 60 -17.27 -9.61 24.78
N ASP A 61 -18.23 -9.96 25.63
CA ASP A 61 -18.63 -9.12 26.77
C ASP A 61 -17.82 -9.40 28.05
N ARG A 62 -17.08 -10.51 28.11
CA ARG A 62 -16.50 -11.05 29.36
C ARG A 62 -14.97 -11.03 29.42
N GLY A 63 -14.33 -10.14 28.68
CA GLY A 63 -12.87 -10.05 28.61
C GLY A 63 -12.25 -11.09 27.66
N TYR A 64 -10.98 -11.48 27.91
CA TYR A 64 -10.26 -12.38 27.00
C TYR A 64 -10.97 -13.73 26.83
N ASP A 65 -11.31 -14.03 25.58
CA ASP A 65 -11.79 -15.32 25.11
C ASP A 65 -10.79 -15.84 24.07
N LYS A 66 -10.42 -17.12 24.18
CA LYS A 66 -9.49 -17.79 23.24
C LYS A 66 -9.95 -17.69 21.78
N ASP A 67 -11.25 -17.60 21.57
CA ASP A 67 -11.86 -17.53 20.23
C ASP A 67 -12.27 -16.10 19.84
N ALA A 68 -11.96 -15.09 20.67
CA ALA A 68 -12.43 -13.71 20.46
C ALA A 68 -12.04 -13.14 19.09
N TYR A 69 -10.80 -13.38 18.65
CA TYR A 69 -10.35 -12.94 17.34
C TYR A 69 -11.06 -13.66 16.20
N HIS A 70 -11.39 -14.94 16.36
CA HIS A 70 -12.14 -15.70 15.36
C HIS A 70 -13.60 -15.23 15.29
N LYS A 71 -14.26 -15.05 16.43
CA LYS A 71 -15.62 -14.50 16.52
C LYS A 71 -15.70 -13.12 15.90
N ARG A 72 -14.70 -12.27 16.16
CA ARG A 72 -14.57 -10.95 15.55
C ARG A 72 -14.46 -11.04 14.03
N ASN A 73 -13.64 -11.94 13.52
CA ASN A 73 -13.50 -12.13 12.08
C ASN A 73 -14.80 -12.64 11.44
N ASP A 74 -15.51 -13.56 12.10
CA ASP A 74 -16.79 -14.08 11.62
C ASP A 74 -17.86 -12.98 11.59
N TRP A 75 -17.89 -12.12 12.62
CA TRP A 75 -18.76 -10.94 12.64
C TRP A 75 -18.44 -9.97 11.50
N MET A 76 -17.15 -9.68 11.25
CA MET A 76 -16.77 -8.80 10.13
C MET A 76 -17.21 -9.38 8.78
N ILE A 77 -17.05 -10.69 8.57
CA ILE A 77 -17.50 -11.37 7.34
C ILE A 77 -19.03 -11.28 7.19
N ALA A 78 -19.78 -11.54 8.26
CA ALA A 78 -21.24 -11.54 8.23
C ALA A 78 -21.84 -10.14 8.00
N ASN A 79 -21.10 -9.07 8.30
CA ASN A 79 -21.54 -7.68 8.19
C ASN A 79 -20.85 -6.90 7.07
N SER A 80 -20.18 -7.58 6.13
CA SER A 80 -19.50 -6.94 5.00
C SER A 80 -19.99 -7.49 3.66
N SER A 81 -20.06 -6.61 2.66
CA SER A 81 -20.29 -7.00 1.26
C SER A 81 -19.00 -7.39 0.53
N GLU A 82 -17.86 -6.88 0.99
CA GLU A 82 -16.54 -7.09 0.40
C GLU A 82 -15.48 -7.16 1.51
N LEU A 83 -14.39 -7.91 1.26
CA LEU A 83 -13.24 -8.00 2.16
C LEU A 83 -11.97 -7.51 1.46
N ILE A 84 -11.38 -6.42 1.98
CA ILE A 84 -10.03 -6.00 1.62
C ILE A 84 -9.03 -6.60 2.62
N ALA A 85 -8.24 -7.55 2.16
CA ALA A 85 -7.29 -8.30 2.98
C ALA A 85 -5.85 -8.00 2.61
N TYR A 86 -4.94 -8.31 3.53
CA TYR A 86 -3.51 -8.45 3.25
C TYR A 86 -3.06 -9.83 3.74
N ASP A 87 -3.18 -10.83 2.88
CA ASP A 87 -2.78 -12.20 3.16
C ASP A 87 -1.61 -12.64 2.29
N SER A 88 -0.46 -12.82 2.91
CA SER A 88 0.78 -13.28 2.25
C SER A 88 0.79 -14.76 1.85
N GLY A 89 -0.31 -15.48 2.03
CA GLY A 89 -0.41 -16.92 1.77
C GLY A 89 0.38 -17.80 2.75
N LYS A 90 0.91 -17.23 3.84
CA LYS A 90 1.65 -18.00 4.85
C LYS A 90 0.76 -19.08 5.47
N PRO A 91 1.21 -20.35 5.52
CA PRO A 91 0.46 -21.41 6.16
C PRO A 91 0.12 -21.06 7.62
N ARG A 92 -1.12 -21.37 8.04
CA ARG A 92 -1.65 -21.12 9.39
C ARG A 92 -1.72 -19.64 9.81
N SER A 93 -1.76 -18.71 8.86
CA SER A 93 -2.08 -17.29 9.11
C SER A 93 -3.54 -17.14 9.58
N GLY A 94 -3.77 -16.30 10.60
CA GLY A 94 -5.12 -15.91 11.03
C GLY A 94 -5.90 -15.23 9.91
N THR A 95 -5.23 -14.40 9.10
CA THR A 95 -5.81 -13.73 7.93
C THR A 95 -6.22 -14.72 6.84
N ALA A 96 -5.38 -15.74 6.55
CA ALA A 96 -5.71 -16.78 5.58
C ALA A 96 -6.95 -17.61 5.97
N SER A 97 -7.20 -17.75 7.27
CA SER A 97 -8.43 -18.37 7.75
C SER A 97 -9.66 -17.49 7.42
N THR A 98 -9.56 -16.18 7.69
CA THR A 98 -10.62 -15.20 7.40
C THR A 98 -10.91 -15.12 5.90
N VAL A 99 -9.89 -15.00 5.05
CA VAL A 99 -10.04 -14.94 3.58
C VAL A 99 -10.78 -16.18 3.06
N ARG A 100 -10.38 -17.38 3.49
CA ARG A 100 -11.06 -18.63 3.09
C ARG A 100 -12.52 -18.66 3.56
N LYS A 101 -12.83 -18.16 4.76
CA LYS A 101 -14.20 -18.08 5.25
C LYS A 101 -15.03 -17.09 4.45
N ALA A 102 -14.48 -15.92 4.12
CA ALA A 102 -15.15 -14.89 3.32
C ALA A 102 -15.50 -15.41 1.92
N LEU A 103 -14.54 -16.04 1.23
CA LEU A 103 -14.77 -16.66 -0.08
C LEU A 103 -15.87 -17.74 -0.02
N LYS A 104 -15.88 -18.57 1.04
CA LYS A 104 -16.94 -19.58 1.25
C LYS A 104 -18.30 -18.98 1.53
N ALA A 105 -18.34 -17.80 2.16
CA ALA A 105 -19.56 -17.04 2.41
C ALA A 105 -20.03 -16.23 1.18
N GLY A 106 -19.31 -16.29 0.06
CA GLY A 106 -19.66 -15.60 -1.18
C GLY A 106 -19.27 -14.12 -1.23
N LEU A 107 -18.42 -13.65 -0.30
CA LEU A 107 -17.89 -12.29 -0.34
C LEU A 107 -16.84 -12.16 -1.45
N GLU A 108 -16.83 -11.02 -2.12
CA GLU A 108 -15.70 -10.59 -2.95
C GLU A 108 -14.50 -10.28 -2.05
N VAL A 109 -13.31 -10.74 -2.45
CA VAL A 109 -12.08 -10.54 -1.68
C VAL A 109 -11.02 -9.88 -2.55
N LEU A 110 -10.65 -8.65 -2.19
CA LEU A 110 -9.49 -7.96 -2.74
C LEU A 110 -8.28 -8.21 -1.82
N ASN A 111 -7.38 -9.10 -2.23
CA ASN A 111 -6.15 -9.35 -1.49
C ASN A 111 -5.03 -8.39 -1.95
N MET A 112 -4.79 -7.34 -1.16
CA MET A 112 -3.76 -6.34 -1.43
C MET A 112 -2.34 -6.93 -1.49
N PHE A 113 -2.10 -8.08 -0.85
CA PHE A 113 -0.81 -8.75 -1.00
C PHE A 113 -0.58 -9.20 -2.44
N ASP A 114 -1.58 -9.78 -3.09
CA ASP A 114 -1.46 -10.25 -4.47
C ASP A 114 -1.32 -9.08 -5.45
N GLU A 115 -2.06 -8.00 -5.22
CA GLU A 115 -1.94 -6.76 -5.99
C GLU A 115 -0.54 -6.16 -5.92
N LEU A 116 0.01 -6.06 -4.70
CA LEU A 116 1.36 -5.56 -4.49
C LEU A 116 2.41 -6.54 -5.01
N HIS A 117 2.20 -7.84 -4.81
CA HIS A 117 3.11 -8.86 -5.32
C HIS A 117 3.16 -8.79 -6.85
N GLY A 118 2.02 -8.78 -7.54
CA GLY A 118 1.96 -8.58 -8.99
C GLY A 118 2.53 -7.24 -9.45
N TYR A 119 2.36 -6.18 -8.65
CA TYR A 119 3.00 -4.89 -8.94
C TYR A 119 4.53 -4.97 -8.84
N PHE A 120 5.09 -5.65 -7.84
CA PHE A 120 6.54 -5.72 -7.60
C PHE A 120 7.24 -6.85 -8.35
N ILE A 121 6.54 -7.92 -8.74
CA ILE A 121 7.05 -8.94 -9.66
C ILE A 121 7.18 -8.30 -11.03
N THR A 122 8.33 -7.70 -11.28
CA THR A 122 8.80 -7.49 -12.64
C THR A 122 10.26 -7.86 -12.69
N THR A 123 10.63 -8.55 -13.76
CA THR A 123 12.00 -8.94 -14.02
C THR A 123 12.83 -7.80 -14.59
N HIS A 124 12.19 -6.70 -15.04
CA HIS A 124 12.91 -5.63 -15.70
C HIS A 124 13.91 -4.97 -14.76
N HIS A 125 15.17 -4.93 -15.18
CA HIS A 125 16.29 -4.44 -14.38
C HIS A 125 16.06 -3.01 -13.88
N ALA A 126 15.50 -2.14 -14.73
CA ALA A 126 15.22 -0.75 -14.37
C ALA A 126 14.24 -0.63 -13.19
N LYS A 127 13.09 -1.33 -13.23
CA LYS A 127 12.13 -1.28 -12.12
C LYS A 127 12.70 -1.85 -10.84
N ARG A 128 13.46 -2.96 -10.91
CA ARG A 128 14.17 -3.52 -9.74
C ARG A 128 15.14 -2.51 -9.12
N TYR A 129 15.85 -1.75 -9.96
CA TYR A 129 16.76 -0.72 -9.48
C TYR A 129 16.04 0.44 -8.81
N LEU A 130 14.92 0.90 -9.39
CA LEU A 130 14.12 2.02 -8.87
C LEU A 130 13.43 1.71 -7.54
N GLN A 131 13.22 0.45 -7.18
CA GLN A 131 12.67 0.06 -5.88
C GLN A 131 13.57 0.49 -4.69
N ASN A 132 14.86 0.76 -4.92
CA ASN A 132 15.74 1.34 -3.89
C ASN A 132 15.47 2.82 -3.60
N PHE A 133 14.64 3.47 -4.43
CA PHE A 133 14.30 4.89 -4.35
C PHE A 133 12.77 5.06 -4.27
N PRO A 134 12.12 4.63 -3.17
CA PRO A 134 10.65 4.65 -3.04
C PRO A 134 10.09 6.07 -2.87
N HIS A 135 10.94 7.05 -2.56
CA HIS A 135 10.56 8.44 -2.33
C HIS A 135 11.40 9.35 -3.23
N VAL A 136 10.91 9.57 -4.44
CA VAL A 136 11.48 10.52 -5.41
C VAL A 136 10.33 11.37 -5.94
N THR A 137 10.57 12.67 -6.08
CA THR A 137 9.55 13.62 -6.56
C THR A 137 9.76 14.02 -8.02
N SER A 138 10.99 13.91 -8.55
CA SER A 138 11.32 14.23 -9.96
C SER A 138 10.72 13.30 -11.01
N PHE A 139 10.20 12.13 -10.61
CA PHE A 139 9.45 11.23 -11.47
C PHE A 139 8.57 10.30 -10.63
N ARG A 140 7.59 9.70 -11.29
CA ARG A 140 6.79 8.61 -10.74
C ARG A 140 7.08 7.34 -11.52
N TYR A 141 7.06 6.18 -10.89
CA TYR A 141 7.14 4.92 -11.63
C TYR A 141 6.00 4.00 -11.21
N GLY A 142 5.44 3.33 -12.21
CA GLY A 142 4.27 2.49 -12.11
C GLY A 142 4.57 1.02 -12.38
N ARG A 143 3.54 0.29 -12.77
CA ARG A 143 3.65 -1.12 -13.16
C ARG A 143 4.53 -1.29 -14.41
N GLU A 144 4.36 -0.41 -15.39
CA GLU A 144 4.86 -0.59 -16.77
C GLU A 144 5.99 0.36 -17.16
N GLY A 145 6.20 1.45 -16.42
CA GLY A 145 7.20 2.44 -16.79
C GLY A 145 7.41 3.55 -15.77
N VAL A 146 8.11 4.58 -16.23
CA VAL A 146 8.42 5.81 -15.51
C VAL A 146 7.67 6.95 -16.19
N ILE A 147 7.08 7.85 -15.40
CA ILE A 147 6.54 9.12 -15.84
C ILE A 147 7.50 10.19 -15.37
N PHE A 148 8.25 10.77 -16.30
CA PHE A 148 9.09 11.92 -16.05
C PHE A 148 8.23 13.20 -16.05
N GLU A 149 8.57 14.15 -15.19
CA GLU A 149 7.92 15.45 -15.15
C GLU A 149 8.89 16.49 -15.75
N GLY A 150 8.57 17.06 -16.92
CA GLY A 150 9.40 18.08 -17.60
C GLY A 150 8.52 19.14 -18.26
N ASP A 151 8.87 20.42 -18.11
CA ASP A 151 8.15 21.57 -18.69
C ASP A 151 6.61 21.53 -18.48
N ASN A 152 6.18 21.13 -17.29
CA ASN A 152 4.76 20.94 -16.91
C ASN A 152 3.98 19.90 -17.75
N GLN A 153 4.65 19.01 -18.48
CA GLN A 153 4.00 17.88 -19.14
C GLN A 153 4.57 16.53 -18.68
N PRO A 154 3.71 15.58 -18.28
CA PRO A 154 4.15 14.22 -17.96
C PRO A 154 4.53 13.47 -19.24
N PHE A 155 5.72 12.89 -19.26
CA PHE A 155 6.19 12.05 -20.37
C PHE A 155 6.36 10.59 -19.90
N PRO A 156 5.47 9.67 -20.31
CA PRO A 156 5.57 8.27 -19.95
C PRO A 156 6.62 7.53 -20.79
N VAL A 157 7.45 6.73 -20.13
CA VAL A 157 8.48 5.87 -20.70
C VAL A 157 8.29 4.46 -20.19
N ASN A 158 8.05 3.51 -21.08
CA ASN A 158 7.92 2.10 -20.72
C ASN A 158 9.27 1.53 -20.28
N PHE A 159 9.26 0.58 -19.34
CA PHE A 159 10.50 -0.04 -18.88
C PHE A 159 11.30 -0.69 -20.01
N GLU A 160 10.63 -1.28 -21.00
CA GLU A 160 11.26 -1.88 -22.19
C GLU A 160 12.09 -0.89 -22.99
N GLN A 161 11.81 0.41 -22.88
CA GLN A 161 12.56 1.47 -23.56
C GLN A 161 13.82 1.87 -22.79
N ILE A 162 13.96 1.49 -21.51
CA ILE A 162 15.08 1.85 -20.65
C ILE A 162 16.17 0.78 -20.77
N SER A 163 17.29 1.13 -21.41
CA SER A 163 18.44 0.25 -21.56
C SER A 163 19.32 0.21 -20.32
N ASN A 164 19.36 1.32 -19.56
CA ASN A 164 20.19 1.44 -18.38
C ASN A 164 19.61 2.47 -17.40
N VAL A 165 19.81 2.22 -16.10
CA VAL A 165 19.57 3.19 -15.04
C VAL A 165 20.67 3.07 -14.00
N ARG A 166 21.23 4.20 -13.58
CA ARG A 166 22.26 4.25 -12.53
C ARG A 166 22.18 5.52 -11.72
N GLN A 167 22.58 5.43 -10.47
CA GLN A 167 22.80 6.57 -9.61
C GLN A 167 24.17 7.21 -9.89
N ASP A 168 24.19 8.54 -9.90
CA ASP A 168 25.38 9.39 -9.94
C ASP A 168 25.18 10.56 -8.97
N GLY A 169 25.74 10.42 -7.77
CA GLY A 169 25.53 11.37 -6.67
C GLY A 169 24.05 11.49 -6.28
N ALA A 170 23.52 12.71 -6.34
CA ALA A 170 22.13 13.04 -6.04
C ALA A 170 21.18 12.81 -7.22
N PHE A 171 21.63 12.21 -8.32
CA PHE A 171 20.84 12.04 -9.54
C PHE A 171 20.73 10.58 -9.95
N LEU A 172 19.60 10.23 -10.58
CA LEU A 172 19.40 9.02 -11.37
C LEU A 172 19.54 9.36 -12.84
N LYS A 173 20.43 8.65 -13.53
CA LYS A 173 20.66 8.77 -14.97
C LYS A 173 20.02 7.58 -15.67
N PHE A 174 19.08 7.85 -16.55
CA PHE A 174 18.40 6.88 -17.40
C PHE A 174 18.92 7.01 -18.82
N GLU A 175 19.13 5.87 -19.47
CA GLU A 175 19.43 5.79 -20.89
C GLU A 175 18.33 4.97 -21.56
N LEU A 176 17.79 5.51 -22.64
CA LEU A 176 16.79 4.81 -23.45
C LEU A 176 17.46 4.08 -24.62
N ASN A 177 16.77 3.08 -25.16
CA ASN A 177 17.25 2.31 -26.32
C ASN A 177 17.52 3.18 -27.56
N ASN A 178 16.85 4.32 -27.69
CA ASN A 178 17.05 5.28 -28.78
C ASN A 178 18.16 6.31 -28.50
N GLY A 179 18.93 6.16 -27.42
CA GLY A 179 20.05 7.04 -27.05
C GLY A 179 19.66 8.31 -26.29
N VAL A 180 18.36 8.55 -26.04
CA VAL A 180 17.92 9.68 -25.20
C VAL A 180 18.31 9.41 -23.75
N LYS A 181 18.80 10.46 -23.06
CA LYS A 181 19.24 10.37 -21.66
C LYS A 181 18.40 11.27 -20.78
N TYR A 182 17.92 10.73 -19.67
CA TYR A 182 17.22 11.50 -18.63
C TYR A 182 18.08 11.59 -17.37
N VAL A 183 18.02 12.72 -16.69
CA VAL A 183 18.68 12.94 -15.41
C VAL A 183 17.64 13.45 -14.43
N ALA A 184 17.30 12.62 -13.44
CA ALA A 184 16.28 12.94 -12.45
C ALA A 184 16.92 13.10 -11.06
N SER A 185 16.56 14.16 -10.34
CA SER A 185 17.07 14.44 -9.00
C SER A 185 16.41 13.56 -7.95
N LEU A 186 17.19 13.04 -7.01
CA LEU A 186 16.68 12.30 -5.85
C LEU A 186 16.17 13.22 -4.74
N THR A 187 16.48 14.52 -4.81
CA THR A 187 16.27 15.48 -3.71
C THR A 187 15.45 16.71 -4.11
N SER A 188 15.07 16.83 -5.37
CA SER A 188 14.27 17.93 -5.91
C SER A 188 13.41 17.44 -7.06
N ASP A 189 12.50 18.28 -7.54
CA ASP A 189 11.60 17.97 -8.66
C ASP A 189 12.30 18.10 -10.03
N THR A 190 13.63 18.27 -10.04
CA THR A 190 14.40 18.51 -11.25
C THR A 190 14.53 17.23 -12.08
N CYS A 191 14.04 17.27 -13.31
CA CYS A 191 14.28 16.26 -14.33
C CYS A 191 14.75 16.93 -15.63
N LEU A 192 15.88 16.47 -16.18
CA LEU A 192 16.49 17.03 -17.38
C LEU A 192 16.58 15.98 -18.49
N ILE A 193 16.35 16.40 -19.72
CA ILE A 193 16.50 15.56 -20.92
C ILE A 193 17.76 16.02 -21.66
N ASN A 194 18.67 15.08 -21.89
CA ASN A 194 19.80 15.28 -22.78
C ASN A 194 19.59 14.42 -24.02
N VAL A 195 19.21 15.07 -25.12
CA VAL A 195 19.15 14.46 -26.44
C VAL A 195 20.54 14.66 -27.04
N SER A 196 21.42 13.66 -26.92
CA SER A 196 22.66 13.64 -27.71
C SER A 196 22.25 13.54 -29.19
N ASN A 197 22.27 14.67 -29.90
CA ASN A 197 22.08 14.85 -31.35
C ASN A 197 21.45 13.65 -32.07
N VAL A 198 20.12 13.63 -32.16
CA VAL A 198 19.47 12.97 -33.29
C VAL A 198 19.98 13.70 -34.54
N CYS A 199 20.65 12.96 -35.41
CA CYS A 199 21.30 13.48 -36.61
C CYS A 199 20.46 14.56 -37.30
N ALA A 200 21.09 15.71 -37.57
CA ALA A 200 20.62 16.62 -38.59
C ALA A 200 20.36 15.81 -39.87
N VAL A 201 19.15 15.94 -40.41
CA VAL A 201 18.81 15.61 -41.80
C VAL A 201 18.43 16.92 -42.47
#